data_AF-A0A359BCE6-F1
#
_entry.id   AF-A0A359BCE6-F1
#
_cell.length_a   1.000
_cell.length_b   1.000
_cell.length_c   1.000
_cell.angle_alpha   90.00
_cell.angle_beta   90.00
_cell.angle_gamma   90.00
#
_symmetry.space_group_name_H-M   'P 1'
#
loop_
_entity.id
_entity.type
_entity.pdbx_description
1 polymer ?
#
loop_
_entity_poly.entity_id
_entity_poly.type
_entity_poly.pdbx_seq_one_letter_code
_entity_poly.pdbx_strand_id
1 'polypeptide(L)'
;MVVTSFEFLESSTQRVSKDQLFSLANDAKSIVNINERLKKSPLNEAGNYDGQLSILTLKYVTKIENEVLLFTDGQKYITMHGSNQLYNLFKNSTSSYEILFQENMYHYGQSLEYIASRTSELKITPPIANKAITSEYLYTCNYVNGKSTHFEKYEEVKSNIYNFKGYVDYYLKNGLAFFTLVDKLPTNSSHTITASSSLKSLFVNNESESKLDTASMQYSKLYEAYAEDKEIELTVYPYNWNSQKYFQVQILF
;
A
#
# COMPACT_ATOMS: atom_id res chain seq x y z
N MET A 1 9.92 11.58 22.03
CA MET A 1 8.63 11.48 22.74
C MET A 1 7.63 12.24 21.89
N VAL A 2 6.81 11.55 21.10
CA VAL A 2 5.79 12.18 20.25
C VAL A 2 4.55 12.36 21.11
N VAL A 3 4.11 13.60 21.28
CA VAL A 3 2.89 13.95 22.02
C VAL A 3 1.83 14.26 20.97
N THR A 4 0.89 13.35 20.77
CA THR A 4 -0.31 13.59 19.96
C THR A 4 -1.39 14.20 20.85
N SER A 5 -1.77 15.45 20.59
CA SER A 5 -2.91 16.12 21.23
C SER A 5 -4.17 15.91 20.38
N PHE A 6 -5.24 15.41 20.99
CA PHE A 6 -6.58 15.42 20.41
C PHE A 6 -7.37 16.59 21.02
N GLU A 7 -8.01 17.41 20.20
CA GLU A 7 -8.94 18.45 20.66
C GLU A 7 -10.35 17.87 20.72
N PHE A 8 -10.89 17.73 21.93
CA PHE A 8 -12.33 17.59 22.13
C PHE A 8 -12.94 18.99 22.24
N LEU A 9 -14.10 19.19 21.61
CA LEU A 9 -14.95 20.38 21.76
C LEU A 9 -15.51 20.44 23.20
N GLU A 10 -14.66 20.78 24.16
CA GLU A 10 -14.97 21.37 25.46
C GLU A 10 -13.65 21.64 26.22
N SER A 11 -13.19 22.90 26.15
CA SER A 11 -12.22 23.67 26.96
C SER A 11 -11.20 23.04 27.94
N SER A 12 -10.82 21.77 27.82
CA SER A 12 -9.65 21.22 28.51
C SER A 12 -8.96 20.17 27.65
N THR A 13 -7.75 20.46 27.20
CA THR A 13 -6.90 19.47 26.52
C THR A 13 -6.39 18.49 27.57
N GLN A 14 -7.14 17.42 27.82
CA GLN A 14 -6.72 16.37 28.72
C GLN A 14 -5.59 15.57 28.06
N ARG A 15 -4.40 15.56 28.67
CA ARG A 15 -3.29 14.74 28.18
C ARG A 15 -3.57 13.28 28.49
N VAL A 16 -3.83 12.49 27.46
CA VAL A 16 -4.03 11.04 27.56
C VAL A 16 -2.68 10.35 27.31
N SER A 17 -2.29 9.42 28.19
CA SER A 17 -1.07 8.64 28.01
C SER A 17 -1.24 7.62 26.87
N LYS A 18 -0.12 7.12 26.34
CA LYS A 18 -0.15 6.03 25.36
C LYS A 18 -0.94 4.83 25.88
N ASP A 19 -0.66 4.38 27.11
CA ASP A 19 -1.32 3.20 27.68
C ASP A 19 -2.84 3.41 27.87
N GLN A 20 -3.25 4.65 28.19
CA GLN A 20 -4.67 5.00 28.22
C GLN A 20 -5.31 4.93 26.83
N LEU A 21 -4.65 5.43 25.78
CA LEU A 21 -5.15 5.28 24.41
C LEU A 21 -5.27 3.81 23.99
N PHE A 22 -4.29 2.98 24.37
CA PHE A 22 -4.37 1.55 24.13
C PHE A 22 -5.56 0.90 24.86
N SER A 23 -5.92 1.37 26.06
CA SER A 23 -7.08 0.84 26.79
C SER A 23 -8.44 1.28 26.24
N LEU A 24 -8.49 2.38 25.47
CA LEU A 24 -9.72 2.95 24.93
C LEU A 24 -10.03 2.46 23.50
N ALA A 25 -9.03 1.96 22.78
CA ALA A 25 -9.17 1.56 21.40
C ALA A 25 -9.84 0.19 21.27
N ASN A 26 -10.56 0.02 20.17
CA ASN A 26 -11.23 -1.24 19.87
C ASN A 26 -10.22 -2.29 19.41
N ASP A 27 -10.30 -3.49 19.97
CA ASP A 27 -9.47 -4.61 19.55
C ASP A 27 -9.96 -5.17 18.20
N ALA A 28 -9.24 -4.85 17.14
CA ALA A 28 -9.47 -5.41 15.82
C ALA A 28 -8.89 -6.81 15.77
N LYS A 29 -9.70 -7.80 15.39
CA LYS A 29 -9.25 -9.20 15.35
C LYS A 29 -8.37 -9.52 14.13
N SER A 30 -8.56 -8.79 13.03
CA SER A 30 -7.85 -9.00 11.76
C SER A 30 -8.07 -7.81 10.82
N ILE A 31 -7.28 -7.74 9.75
CA ILE A 31 -7.47 -6.77 8.65
C ILE A 31 -8.83 -6.98 7.98
N VAL A 32 -9.29 -8.23 7.84
CA VAL A 32 -10.63 -8.52 7.29
C VAL A 32 -11.71 -7.85 8.14
N ASN A 33 -11.58 -7.93 9.47
CA ASN A 33 -12.53 -7.33 10.40
C ASN A 33 -12.53 -5.79 10.33
N ILE A 34 -11.38 -5.16 10.11
CA ILE A 34 -11.28 -3.71 9.82
C ILE A 34 -12.07 -3.39 8.55
N ASN A 35 -11.82 -4.13 7.47
CA ASN A 35 -12.48 -3.88 6.18
C ASN A 35 -14.00 -4.04 6.28
N GLU A 36 -14.49 -5.05 7.01
CA GLU A 36 -15.92 -5.25 7.26
C GLU A 36 -16.56 -4.12 8.05
N ARG A 37 -15.84 -3.51 9.00
CA ARG A 37 -16.31 -2.31 9.72
C ARG A 37 -16.38 -1.11 8.79
N LEU A 38 -15.29 -0.81 8.09
CA LEU A 38 -15.19 0.36 7.22
C LEU A 38 -16.23 0.32 6.09
N LYS A 39 -16.52 -0.85 5.52
CA LYS A 39 -17.62 -1.05 4.55
C LYS A 39 -18.98 -0.55 5.05
N LYS A 40 -19.21 -0.56 6.36
CA LYS A 40 -20.47 -0.19 7.02
C LYS A 40 -20.42 1.19 7.65
N SER A 41 -19.32 1.92 7.49
CA SER A 41 -19.16 3.24 8.08
C SER A 41 -20.14 4.26 7.48
N PRO A 42 -20.64 5.21 8.30
CA PRO A 42 -21.53 6.27 7.83
C PRO A 42 -20.74 7.33 7.06
N LEU A 43 -20.53 7.09 5.76
CA LEU A 43 -19.78 7.99 4.88
C LEU A 43 -20.56 9.29 4.60
N ASN A 44 -19.85 10.41 4.49
CA ASN A 44 -20.45 11.62 3.90
C ASN A 44 -20.56 11.49 2.35
N GLU A 45 -21.12 12.49 1.69
CA GLU A 45 -21.31 12.48 0.22
C GLU A 45 -19.99 12.31 -0.55
N ALA A 46 -18.88 12.82 0.00
CA ALA A 46 -17.55 12.66 -0.57
C ALA A 46 -16.95 11.26 -0.32
N GLY A 47 -17.64 10.38 0.41
CA GLY A 47 -17.13 9.05 0.75
C GLY A 47 -16.12 9.03 1.88
N ASN A 48 -16.07 10.09 2.70
CA ASN A 48 -15.13 10.20 3.80
C ASN A 48 -15.77 9.73 5.11
N TYR A 49 -14.94 9.14 5.97
CA TYR A 49 -15.28 8.78 7.33
C TYR A 49 -14.06 8.98 8.21
N ASP A 50 -14.23 9.74 9.28
CA ASP A 50 -13.25 9.92 10.34
C ASP A 50 -13.67 9.00 11.49
N GLY A 51 -12.93 7.90 11.65
CA GLY A 51 -13.41 6.77 12.43
C GLY A 51 -12.72 6.58 13.76
N GLN A 52 -12.95 5.40 14.31
CA GLN A 52 -12.57 5.04 15.66
C GLN A 52 -11.09 4.64 15.79
N LEU A 53 -10.58 4.75 17.01
CA LEU A 53 -9.30 4.16 17.39
C LEU A 53 -9.41 2.65 17.47
N SER A 54 -8.46 1.96 16.85
CA SER A 54 -8.38 0.50 16.88
C SER A 54 -6.95 0.02 17.12
N ILE A 55 -6.85 -1.19 17.65
CA ILE A 55 -5.59 -1.88 17.88
C ILE A 55 -5.59 -3.17 17.07
N LEU A 56 -4.46 -3.48 16.43
CA LEU A 56 -4.24 -4.77 15.79
C LEU A 56 -2.78 -5.18 15.92
N THR A 57 -2.53 -6.48 16.12
CA THR A 57 -1.16 -7.01 16.02
C THR A 57 -0.79 -7.26 14.57
N LEU A 58 0.28 -6.61 14.11
CA LEU A 58 0.72 -6.57 12.73
C LEU A 58 2.24 -6.76 12.64
N LYS A 59 2.69 -7.36 11.53
CA LYS A 59 4.10 -7.42 11.16
C LYS A 59 4.39 -6.41 10.07
N TYR A 60 5.46 -5.63 10.27
CA TYR A 60 5.98 -4.73 9.25
C TYR A 60 6.58 -5.54 8.09
N VAL A 61 6.29 -5.12 6.86
CA VAL A 61 6.75 -5.77 5.63
C VAL A 61 7.77 -4.89 4.92
N THR A 62 7.36 -3.69 4.50
CA THR A 62 8.23 -2.76 3.78
C THR A 62 7.66 -1.34 3.80
N LYS A 63 8.46 -0.37 3.38
CA LYS A 63 8.03 1.01 3.12
C LYS A 63 7.60 1.08 1.65
N ILE A 64 6.42 1.62 1.40
CA ILE A 64 5.85 1.74 0.05
C ILE A 64 6.13 3.12 -0.53
N GLU A 65 5.86 4.17 0.24
CA GLU A 65 6.13 5.56 -0.10
C GLU A 65 6.66 6.30 1.13
N ASN A 66 7.05 7.57 0.94
CA ASN A 66 7.22 8.46 2.07
C ASN A 66 5.92 8.48 2.86
N GLU A 67 6.01 8.28 4.18
CA GLU A 67 4.85 8.27 5.08
C GLU A 67 3.87 7.11 4.90
N VAL A 68 4.15 6.11 4.06
CA VAL A 68 3.27 4.94 3.86
C VAL A 68 4.02 3.63 4.06
N LEU A 69 3.56 2.85 5.04
CA LEU A 69 4.16 1.58 5.44
C LEU A 69 3.20 0.42 5.18
N LEU A 70 3.75 -0.72 4.77
CA LEU A 70 3.01 -1.95 4.55
C LEU A 70 3.14 -2.87 5.75
N PHE A 71 2.00 -3.36 6.22
CA PHE A 71 1.89 -4.33 7.31
C PHE A 71 1.07 -5.56 6.89
N THR A 72 1.19 -6.64 7.65
CA THR A 72 0.38 -7.85 7.49
C THR A 72 -0.04 -8.43 8.84
N ASP A 73 -1.24 -9.01 8.91
CA ASP A 73 -1.70 -9.84 10.03
C ASP A 73 -1.41 -11.34 9.82
N GLY A 74 -0.71 -11.68 8.73
CA GLY A 74 -0.43 -13.07 8.31
C GLY A 74 -1.46 -13.66 7.35
N GLN A 75 -2.57 -12.96 7.10
CA GLN A 75 -3.58 -13.37 6.11
C GLN A 75 -3.78 -12.34 5.02
N LYS A 76 -3.76 -11.06 5.38
CA LYS A 76 -3.95 -9.90 4.49
C LYS A 76 -2.84 -8.89 4.70
N TYR A 77 -2.77 -7.94 3.78
CA TYR A 77 -1.90 -6.79 3.84
C TYR A 77 -2.71 -5.52 4.04
N ILE A 78 -2.10 -4.52 4.66
CA ILE A 78 -2.70 -3.21 4.85
C ILE A 78 -1.63 -2.12 4.85
N THR A 79 -1.94 -1.01 4.18
CA THR A 79 -1.11 0.20 4.22
C THR A 79 -1.52 1.08 5.39
N MET A 80 -0.53 1.70 6.02
CA MET A 80 -0.72 2.63 7.11
C MET A 80 0.09 3.90 6.87
N HIS A 81 -0.58 5.04 7.03
CA HIS A 81 0.00 6.37 6.95
C HIS A 81 0.64 6.75 8.28
N GLY A 82 1.74 7.51 8.25
CA GLY A 82 2.38 8.02 9.45
C GLY A 82 3.65 8.81 9.13
N SER A 83 4.28 9.42 10.15
CA SER A 83 5.45 10.27 9.90
C SER A 83 6.61 9.54 9.19
N ASN A 84 7.40 10.27 8.40
CA ASN A 84 8.60 9.72 7.74
C ASN A 84 9.60 9.03 8.69
N GLN A 85 9.63 9.43 9.97
CA GLN A 85 10.52 8.82 10.97
C GLN A 85 10.07 7.42 11.41
N LEU A 86 8.79 7.09 11.20
CA LEU A 86 8.18 5.84 11.61
C LEU A 86 8.86 4.62 10.95
N TYR A 87 9.30 4.76 9.70
CA TYR A 87 10.06 3.72 8.99
C TYR A 87 11.29 3.26 9.79
N ASN A 88 12.02 4.17 10.43
CA ASN A 88 13.22 3.83 11.19
C ASN A 88 12.92 3.01 12.44
N LEU A 89 11.70 3.04 12.96
CA LEU A 89 11.28 2.24 14.11
C LEU A 89 11.09 0.76 13.74
N PHE A 90 10.71 0.48 12.49
CA PHE A 90 10.32 -0.87 12.06
C PHE A 90 11.37 -1.57 11.19
N LYS A 91 12.17 -0.82 10.41
CA LYS A 91 13.01 -1.37 9.33
C LYS A 91 14.00 -2.49 9.71
N ASN A 92 14.44 -2.52 10.96
CA ASN A 92 15.44 -3.47 11.44
C ASN A 92 14.86 -4.58 12.33
N SER A 93 13.53 -4.68 12.41
CA SER A 93 12.86 -5.60 13.34
C SER A 93 12.20 -6.75 12.61
N THR A 94 12.36 -7.95 13.17
CA THR A 94 11.62 -9.15 12.74
C THR A 94 10.34 -9.36 13.53
N SER A 95 10.13 -8.56 14.57
CA SER A 95 9.03 -8.68 15.53
C SER A 95 7.71 -8.23 14.93
N SER A 96 6.63 -8.75 15.50
CA SER A 96 5.31 -8.16 15.34
C SER A 96 5.12 -7.02 16.31
N TYR A 97 4.13 -6.18 16.04
CA TYR A 97 3.81 -5.01 16.82
C TYR A 97 2.31 -4.99 17.07
N GLU A 98 1.93 -4.70 18.30
CA GLU A 98 0.57 -4.27 18.56
C GLU A 98 0.51 -2.78 18.23
N ILE A 99 -0.26 -2.44 17.19
CA ILE A 99 -0.32 -1.09 16.61
C ILE A 99 -1.67 -0.47 16.93
N LEU A 100 -1.62 0.72 17.52
CA LEU A 100 -2.74 1.63 17.69
C LEU A 100 -2.79 2.58 16.49
N PHE A 101 -3.95 2.64 15.84
CA PHE A 101 -4.21 3.47 14.67
C PHE A 101 -5.64 3.99 14.67
N GLN A 102 -5.90 5.00 13.85
CA GLN A 102 -7.24 5.47 13.56
C GLN A 102 -7.74 4.87 12.24
N GLU A 103 -8.95 4.31 12.26
CA GLU A 103 -9.61 3.77 11.08
C GLU A 103 -10.33 4.89 10.33
N ASN A 104 -9.92 5.18 9.10
CA ASN A 104 -10.53 6.22 8.27
C ASN A 104 -10.96 5.70 6.91
N MET A 105 -11.82 6.47 6.25
CA MET A 105 -12.03 6.37 4.81
C MET A 105 -11.84 7.72 4.15
N TYR A 106 -11.14 7.71 3.03
CA TYR A 106 -10.97 8.89 2.18
C TYR A 106 -11.39 8.53 0.76
N HIS A 107 -12.40 9.24 0.24
CA HIS A 107 -13.06 8.96 -1.03
C HIS A 107 -13.31 7.45 -1.20
N TYR A 108 -14.15 6.83 -0.37
CA TYR A 108 -14.49 5.41 -0.52
C TYR A 108 -13.28 4.44 -0.59
N GLY A 109 -12.12 4.83 -0.06
CA GLY A 109 -10.94 3.99 0.09
C GLY A 109 -10.51 3.94 1.54
N GLN A 110 -9.97 2.80 1.96
CA GLN A 110 -9.44 2.64 3.31
C GLN A 110 -8.21 3.53 3.51
N SER A 111 -8.17 4.25 4.63
CA SER A 111 -6.97 4.92 5.13
C SER A 111 -6.78 4.60 6.60
N LEU A 112 -5.59 4.15 7.00
CA LEU A 112 -5.25 3.96 8.41
C LEU A 112 -4.16 4.94 8.81
N GLU A 113 -4.37 5.66 9.91
CA GLU A 113 -3.39 6.61 10.44
C GLU A 113 -2.71 6.04 11.68
N TYR A 114 -1.39 5.89 11.64
CA TYR A 114 -0.60 5.42 12.77
C TYR A 114 -0.62 6.41 13.93
N ILE A 115 -0.81 5.90 15.15
CA ILE A 115 -0.71 6.70 16.38
C ILE A 115 0.45 6.21 17.23
N ALA A 116 0.48 4.92 17.57
CA ALA A 116 1.48 4.34 18.45
C ALA A 116 1.64 2.83 18.25
N SER A 117 2.74 2.26 18.72
CA SER A 117 2.97 0.81 18.69
C SER A 117 3.74 0.33 19.91
N ARG A 118 3.56 -0.93 20.27
CA ARG A 118 4.45 -1.66 21.18
C ARG A 118 4.82 -3.01 20.56
N THR A 119 5.98 -3.54 20.92
CA THR A 119 6.41 -4.85 20.44
C THR A 119 5.45 -5.93 20.94
N SER A 120 5.16 -6.90 20.09
CA SER A 120 4.35 -8.07 20.41
C SER A 120 5.18 -9.34 20.24
N GLU A 121 4.96 -10.31 21.12
CA GLU A 121 5.61 -11.63 21.04
C GLU A 121 4.94 -12.55 20.01
N LEU A 122 3.77 -12.17 19.50
CA LEU A 122 3.05 -12.96 18.50
C LEU A 122 3.91 -13.08 17.24
N LYS A 123 4.20 -14.30 16.81
CA LYS A 123 4.90 -14.54 15.54
C LYS A 123 3.90 -14.51 14.39
N ILE A 124 4.07 -13.55 13.48
CA ILE A 124 3.31 -13.47 12.24
C ILE A 124 4.23 -13.85 11.08
N THR A 125 3.76 -14.80 10.27
CA THR A 125 4.40 -15.18 9.01
C THR A 125 3.64 -14.51 7.87
N PRO A 126 4.28 -13.67 7.04
CA PRO A 126 3.62 -13.08 5.87
C PRO A 126 3.07 -14.18 4.96
N PRO A 127 1.85 -14.02 4.43
CA PRO A 127 1.30 -14.99 3.49
C PRO A 127 2.09 -14.95 2.17
N ILE A 128 2.11 -16.09 1.48
CA ILE A 128 2.74 -16.25 0.16
C ILE A 128 1.68 -16.01 -0.91
N ALA A 129 2.07 -15.38 -2.02
CA ALA A 129 1.17 -15.16 -3.14
C ALA A 129 0.73 -16.50 -3.75
N ASN A 130 -0.58 -16.72 -3.80
CA ASN A 130 -1.20 -17.95 -4.28
C ASN A 130 -2.19 -17.72 -5.43
N LYS A 131 -2.39 -16.46 -5.84
CA LYS A 131 -3.26 -16.06 -6.94
C LYS A 131 -2.44 -15.37 -8.01
N ALA A 132 -2.60 -15.82 -9.25
CA ALA A 132 -2.07 -15.11 -10.41
C ALA A 132 -2.82 -13.80 -10.63
N ILE A 133 -2.15 -12.81 -11.21
CA ILE A 133 -2.75 -11.54 -11.61
C ILE A 133 -2.17 -11.08 -12.95
N THR A 134 -3.01 -10.40 -13.73
CA THR A 134 -2.63 -9.71 -14.97
C THR A 134 -2.82 -8.21 -14.79
N SER A 135 -2.04 -7.39 -15.49
CA SER A 135 -2.22 -5.95 -15.48
C SER A 135 -3.60 -5.54 -16.03
N GLU A 136 -4.09 -6.23 -17.07
CA GLU A 136 -5.43 -5.99 -17.63
C GLU A 136 -6.54 -6.15 -16.58
N TYR A 137 -6.53 -7.24 -15.81
CA TYR A 137 -7.51 -7.47 -14.74
C TYR A 137 -7.44 -6.40 -13.66
N LEU A 138 -6.24 -6.02 -13.19
CA LEU A 138 -6.09 -4.98 -12.17
C LEU A 138 -6.76 -3.68 -12.61
N TYR A 139 -6.60 -3.28 -13.87
CA TYR A 139 -7.29 -2.10 -14.42
C TYR A 139 -8.82 -2.16 -14.37
N THR A 140 -9.43 -3.35 -14.25
CA THR A 140 -10.88 -3.49 -14.01
C THR A 140 -11.29 -3.31 -12.55
N CYS A 141 -10.32 -3.27 -11.64
CA CYS A 141 -10.47 -3.09 -10.19
C CYS A 141 -10.20 -1.64 -9.78
N ASN A 142 -10.16 -0.70 -10.74
CA ASN A 142 -9.80 0.68 -10.50
C ASN A 142 -10.75 1.40 -9.52
N TYR A 143 -10.21 2.46 -8.92
CA TYR A 143 -10.98 3.37 -8.10
C TYR A 143 -11.74 4.37 -8.99
N VAL A 144 -13.06 4.43 -8.85
CA VAL A 144 -13.94 5.41 -9.52
C VAL A 144 -14.52 6.35 -8.48
N ASN A 145 -14.11 7.62 -8.52
CA ASN A 145 -14.60 8.66 -7.60
C ASN A 145 -16.13 8.64 -7.47
N GLY A 146 -16.61 8.65 -6.23
CA GLY A 146 -18.03 8.90 -5.92
C GLY A 146 -18.96 7.69 -5.98
N LYS A 147 -18.45 6.45 -6.03
CA LYS A 147 -19.30 5.23 -6.07
C LYS A 147 -18.86 4.17 -5.04
N SER A 148 -19.72 3.92 -4.05
CA SER A 148 -19.51 2.93 -2.97
C SER A 148 -19.28 1.50 -3.45
N THR A 149 -19.82 1.12 -4.61
CA THR A 149 -19.74 -0.23 -5.19
C THR A 149 -18.32 -0.70 -5.53
N HIS A 150 -17.33 0.20 -5.57
CA HIS A 150 -15.95 -0.12 -5.93
C HIS A 150 -15.08 -0.47 -4.73
N PHE A 151 -15.48 -0.07 -3.52
CA PHE A 151 -14.74 -0.32 -2.29
C PHE A 151 -14.36 -1.80 -2.17
N GLU A 152 -15.32 -2.69 -2.41
CA GLU A 152 -15.10 -4.12 -2.21
C GLU A 152 -14.02 -4.68 -3.14
N LYS A 153 -14.11 -4.41 -4.44
CA LYS A 153 -13.18 -4.94 -5.42
C LYS A 153 -11.79 -4.32 -5.29
N TYR A 154 -11.73 -3.00 -5.04
CA TYR A 154 -10.48 -2.28 -4.92
C TYR A 154 -9.73 -2.64 -3.64
N GLU A 155 -10.40 -2.64 -2.48
CA GLU A 155 -9.76 -3.00 -1.21
C GLU A 155 -9.51 -4.51 -1.08
N GLU A 156 -10.30 -5.36 -1.75
CA GLU A 156 -9.94 -6.77 -1.88
C GLU A 156 -8.60 -6.91 -2.62
N VAL A 157 -8.41 -6.20 -3.74
CA VAL A 157 -7.13 -6.24 -4.45
C VAL A 157 -5.98 -5.69 -3.60
N LYS A 158 -6.18 -4.53 -2.95
CA LYS A 158 -5.16 -3.90 -2.08
C LYS A 158 -4.87 -4.62 -0.77
N SER A 159 -5.65 -5.62 -0.40
CA SER A 159 -5.42 -6.41 0.82
C SER A 159 -4.65 -7.71 0.57
N ASN A 160 -4.22 -7.96 -0.68
CA ASN A 160 -3.58 -9.20 -1.09
C ASN A 160 -2.30 -8.95 -1.90
N ILE A 161 -1.49 -10.00 -1.99
CA ILE A 161 -0.36 -10.08 -2.92
C ILE A 161 -0.66 -11.12 -4.00
N TYR A 162 0.02 -10.99 -5.13
CA TYR A 162 -0.26 -11.78 -6.31
C TYR A 162 1.03 -12.20 -7.01
N ASN A 163 0.96 -13.31 -7.75
CA ASN A 163 1.99 -13.69 -8.70
C ASN A 163 1.67 -13.03 -10.04
N PHE A 164 2.47 -12.06 -10.43
CA PHE A 164 2.43 -11.46 -11.75
C PHE A 164 3.41 -12.18 -12.66
N LYS A 165 2.96 -12.53 -13.86
CA LYS A 165 3.80 -13.12 -14.91
C LYS A 165 3.70 -12.27 -16.17
N GLY A 166 4.84 -11.80 -16.68
CA GLY A 166 4.89 -10.89 -17.83
C GLY A 166 6.29 -10.36 -18.09
N TYR A 167 6.39 -9.15 -18.63
CA TYR A 167 7.65 -8.54 -19.07
C TYR A 167 7.90 -7.23 -18.34
N VAL A 168 9.16 -6.82 -18.32
CA VAL A 168 9.59 -5.52 -17.82
C VAL A 168 9.67 -4.53 -18.98
N ASP A 169 9.13 -3.35 -18.79
CA ASP A 169 9.36 -2.17 -19.64
C ASP A 169 9.67 -0.96 -18.75
N TYR A 170 9.91 0.20 -19.32
CA TYR A 170 10.10 1.44 -18.58
C TYR A 170 9.56 2.65 -19.34
N TYR A 171 9.30 3.73 -18.60
CA TYR A 171 9.10 5.05 -19.18
C TYR A 171 10.07 6.07 -18.60
N LEU A 172 10.28 7.14 -19.36
CA LEU A 172 11.06 8.30 -18.95
C LEU A 172 10.12 9.44 -18.52
N LYS A 173 10.47 10.08 -17.40
CA LYS A 173 9.83 11.31 -16.92
C LYS A 173 10.88 12.21 -16.30
N ASN A 174 11.01 13.43 -16.82
CA ASN A 174 11.97 14.42 -16.36
C ASN A 174 13.42 13.89 -16.32
N GLY A 175 13.81 13.12 -17.33
CA GLY A 175 15.15 12.53 -17.43
C GLY A 175 15.41 11.34 -16.51
N LEU A 176 14.41 10.89 -15.75
CA LEU A 176 14.49 9.71 -14.88
C LEU A 176 13.67 8.57 -15.47
N ALA A 177 14.17 7.34 -15.29
CA ALA A 177 13.54 6.09 -15.66
C ALA A 177 12.72 5.51 -14.50
N PHE A 178 11.62 4.87 -14.89
CA PHE A 178 10.67 4.22 -14.00
C PHE A 178 10.28 2.89 -14.63
N PHE A 179 10.59 1.79 -13.95
CA PHE A 179 10.20 0.46 -14.44
C PHE A 179 8.70 0.24 -14.31
N THR A 180 8.19 -0.55 -15.25
CA THR A 180 6.79 -0.95 -15.36
C THR A 180 6.70 -2.43 -15.73
N LEU A 181 5.57 -3.06 -15.42
CA LEU A 181 5.30 -4.44 -15.77
C LEU A 181 4.15 -4.51 -16.78
N VAL A 182 4.30 -5.34 -17.81
CA VAL A 182 3.32 -5.50 -18.88
C VAL A 182 3.00 -6.97 -19.11
N ASP A 183 1.74 -7.29 -19.39
CA ASP A 183 1.29 -8.67 -19.62
C ASP A 183 1.96 -9.29 -20.88
N LYS A 184 2.34 -8.46 -21.86
CA LYS A 184 2.95 -8.87 -23.13
C LYS A 184 4.04 -7.90 -23.55
N LEU A 185 5.08 -8.41 -24.20
CA LEU A 185 6.15 -7.60 -24.77
C LEU A 185 5.58 -6.58 -25.78
N PRO A 186 5.85 -5.28 -25.61
CA PRO A 186 5.34 -4.25 -26.52
C PRO A 186 6.07 -4.32 -27.87
N THR A 187 5.30 -4.30 -28.96
CA THR A 187 5.85 -4.33 -30.34
C THR A 187 6.42 -2.99 -30.81
N ASN A 188 6.00 -1.89 -30.17
CA ASN A 188 6.52 -0.54 -30.38
C ASN A 188 6.62 0.16 -29.02
N SER A 189 7.83 0.38 -28.52
CA SER A 189 8.03 1.10 -27.27
C SER A 189 8.20 2.60 -27.53
N SER A 190 7.19 3.38 -27.14
CA SER A 190 7.41 4.79 -26.81
C SER A 190 7.61 4.86 -25.31
N HIS A 191 8.81 5.22 -24.85
CA HIS A 191 9.16 5.24 -23.42
C HIS A 191 8.57 6.49 -22.71
N THR A 192 7.25 6.66 -22.83
CA THR A 192 6.48 7.75 -22.24
C THR A 192 5.44 7.20 -21.29
N ILE A 193 5.14 7.98 -20.24
CA ILE A 193 4.09 7.63 -19.27
C ILE A 193 2.74 7.33 -19.94
N THR A 194 2.40 8.07 -21.00
CA THR A 194 1.16 7.89 -21.74
C THR A 194 1.12 6.54 -22.45
N ALA A 195 2.22 6.15 -23.11
CA ALA A 195 2.29 4.85 -23.79
C ALA A 195 2.21 3.69 -22.79
N SER A 196 2.96 3.74 -21.69
CA SER A 196 2.86 2.72 -20.63
C SER A 196 1.44 2.63 -20.04
N SER A 197 0.77 3.78 -19.87
CA SER A 197 -0.62 3.81 -19.41
C SER A 197 -1.60 3.20 -20.43
N SER A 198 -1.40 3.45 -21.73
CA SER A 198 -2.21 2.88 -22.80
C SER A 198 -2.04 1.35 -22.91
N LEU A 199 -0.87 0.83 -22.57
CA LEU A 199 -0.61 -0.61 -22.45
C LEU A 199 -1.19 -1.23 -21.17
N LYS A 200 -1.82 -0.42 -20.31
CA LYS A 200 -2.27 -0.82 -18.97
C LYS A 200 -1.14 -1.43 -18.14
N SER A 201 0.06 -0.83 -18.21
CA SER A 201 1.22 -1.30 -17.45
C SER A 201 1.00 -1.12 -15.94
N LEU A 202 1.63 -1.96 -15.13
CA LEU A 202 1.73 -1.76 -13.68
C LEU A 202 2.96 -0.93 -13.37
N PHE A 203 2.80 0.15 -12.62
CA PHE A 203 3.86 1.11 -12.34
C PHE A 203 4.60 0.72 -11.06
N VAL A 204 5.87 0.36 -11.18
CA VAL A 204 6.67 -0.13 -10.05
C VAL A 204 7.12 1.05 -9.18
N ASN A 205 6.89 0.98 -7.87
CA ASN A 205 7.23 2.04 -6.92
C ASN A 205 8.36 1.69 -5.94
N ASN A 206 9.02 0.55 -6.11
CA ASN A 206 10.22 0.24 -5.34
C ASN A 206 11.28 1.35 -5.53
N GLU A 207 11.89 1.82 -4.44
CA GLU A 207 12.91 2.88 -4.51
C GLU A 207 14.11 2.51 -5.40
N SER A 208 14.43 1.21 -5.49
CA SER A 208 15.49 0.69 -6.37
C SER A 208 15.10 0.57 -7.84
N GLU A 209 13.82 0.77 -8.18
CA GLU A 209 13.26 0.50 -9.52
C GLU A 209 12.56 1.73 -10.12
N SER A 210 12.55 2.85 -9.41
CA SER A 210 11.86 4.07 -9.79
C SER A 210 12.74 5.30 -9.59
N LYS A 211 12.51 6.35 -10.40
CA LYS A 211 13.29 7.60 -10.35
C LYS A 211 14.79 7.38 -10.54
N LEU A 212 15.17 6.39 -11.34
CA LEU A 212 16.57 6.09 -11.63
C LEU A 212 17.06 7.04 -12.72
N ASP A 213 18.28 7.55 -12.62
CA ASP A 213 18.90 8.07 -13.84
C ASP A 213 19.16 6.92 -14.83
N THR A 214 19.24 7.23 -16.13
CA THR A 214 19.34 6.20 -17.16
C THR A 214 20.62 5.37 -17.07
N ALA A 215 21.72 5.94 -16.55
CA ALA A 215 22.96 5.20 -16.34
C ALA A 215 22.88 4.25 -15.14
N SER A 216 22.04 4.56 -14.15
CA SER A 216 21.79 3.77 -12.96
C SER A 216 20.76 2.65 -13.19
N MET A 217 20.03 2.66 -14.30
CA MET A 217 19.08 1.58 -14.64
C MET A 217 19.73 0.20 -14.59
N GLN A 218 21.00 0.07 -14.96
CA GLN A 218 21.72 -1.22 -14.95
C GLN A 218 21.84 -1.88 -13.56
N TYR A 219 21.64 -1.12 -12.48
CA TYR A 219 21.70 -1.63 -11.11
C TYR A 219 20.34 -2.08 -10.55
N SER A 220 19.27 -1.87 -11.32
CA SER A 220 17.93 -2.39 -10.99
C SER A 220 17.91 -3.91 -11.06
N LYS A 221 17.15 -4.54 -10.16
CA LYS A 221 16.91 -6.00 -10.22
C LYS A 221 16.07 -6.42 -11.43
N LEU A 222 15.40 -5.48 -12.07
CA LEU A 222 14.55 -5.69 -13.25
C LEU A 222 15.29 -5.45 -14.56
N TYR A 223 16.51 -4.91 -14.52
CA TYR A 223 17.23 -4.49 -15.72
C TYR A 223 17.56 -5.65 -16.66
N GLU A 224 18.09 -6.76 -16.14
CA GLU A 224 18.42 -7.95 -16.95
C GLU A 224 17.17 -8.44 -17.69
N ALA A 225 16.04 -8.50 -16.98
CA ALA A 225 14.78 -8.95 -17.57
C ALA A 225 14.29 -8.02 -18.69
N TYR A 226 14.47 -6.72 -18.52
CA TYR A 226 14.19 -5.73 -19.57
C TYR A 226 15.17 -5.86 -20.75
N ALA A 227 16.47 -5.95 -20.50
CA ALA A 227 17.50 -5.94 -21.54
C ALA A 227 17.49 -7.20 -22.42
N GLU A 228 17.01 -8.33 -21.88
CA GLU A 228 16.92 -9.61 -22.57
C GLU A 228 15.50 -9.95 -23.06
N ASP A 229 14.53 -9.03 -22.93
CA ASP A 229 13.11 -9.27 -23.24
C ASP A 229 12.56 -10.54 -22.54
N LYS A 230 13.03 -10.79 -21.32
CA LYS A 230 12.77 -12.03 -20.57
C LYS A 230 11.44 -11.96 -19.84
N GLU A 231 10.64 -13.01 -19.99
CA GLU A 231 9.44 -13.20 -19.18
C GLU A 231 9.84 -13.50 -17.73
N ILE A 232 9.22 -12.79 -16.79
CA ILE A 232 9.48 -12.90 -15.36
C ILE A 232 8.23 -13.28 -14.59
N GLU A 233 8.43 -13.84 -13.40
CA GLU A 233 7.40 -14.06 -12.40
C GLU A 233 7.79 -13.32 -11.11
N LEU A 234 6.92 -12.44 -10.64
CA LEU A 234 7.17 -11.58 -9.47
C LEU A 234 5.98 -11.63 -8.51
N THR A 235 6.28 -11.58 -7.20
CA THR A 235 5.27 -11.27 -6.19
C THR A 235 5.03 -9.76 -6.15
N VAL A 236 3.80 -9.34 -6.43
CA VAL A 236 3.39 -7.94 -6.48
C VAL A 236 2.30 -7.63 -5.46
N TYR A 237 2.41 -6.45 -4.85
CA TYR A 237 1.42 -5.82 -3.99
C TYR A 237 0.84 -4.59 -4.70
N PRO A 238 -0.40 -4.63 -5.22
CA PRO A 238 -1.07 -3.46 -5.75
C PRO A 238 -1.53 -2.56 -4.60
N TYR A 239 -1.10 -1.31 -4.59
CA TYR A 239 -1.36 -0.44 -3.43
C TYR A 239 -2.12 0.84 -3.75
N ASN A 240 -2.07 1.34 -4.99
CA ASN A 240 -2.77 2.57 -5.34
C ASN A 240 -3.22 2.63 -6.80
N TRP A 241 -4.40 3.17 -7.04
CA TRP A 241 -4.84 3.64 -8.35
C TRP A 241 -4.62 5.16 -8.43
N ASN A 242 -3.68 5.57 -9.28
CA ASN A 242 -3.27 6.96 -9.40
C ASN A 242 -4.32 7.82 -10.13
N SER A 243 -4.35 9.13 -9.85
CA SER A 243 -5.21 10.11 -10.54
C SER A 243 -5.00 10.17 -12.05
N GLN A 244 -3.81 9.77 -12.53
CA GLN A 244 -3.47 9.63 -13.94
C GLN A 244 -3.95 8.30 -14.57
N LYS A 245 -4.77 7.52 -13.85
CA LYS A 245 -5.44 6.28 -14.28
C LYS A 245 -4.49 5.10 -14.55
N TYR A 246 -3.63 4.79 -13.59
CA TYR A 246 -2.81 3.59 -13.60
C TYR A 246 -2.68 2.96 -12.21
N PHE A 247 -2.36 1.68 -12.16
CA PHE A 247 -2.04 0.99 -10.91
C PHE A 247 -0.56 1.12 -10.56
N GLN A 248 -0.30 1.51 -9.32
CA GLN A 248 1.01 1.43 -8.69
C GLN A 248 1.13 0.12 -7.93
N VAL A 249 2.29 -0.52 -8.06
CA VAL A 249 2.61 -1.79 -7.43
C VAL A 249 3.96 -1.72 -6.70
N GLN A 250 4.04 -2.45 -5.60
CA GLN A 250 5.29 -2.76 -4.92
C GLN A 250 5.66 -4.21 -5.22
N ILE A 251 6.88 -4.44 -5.69
CA ILE A 251 7.45 -5.78 -5.84
C ILE A 251 8.04 -6.21 -4.49
N LEU A 252 7.69 -7.41 -4.05
CA LEU A 252 8.26 -8.04 -2.86
C LEU A 252 9.33 -9.04 -3.31
N PHE A 253 10.59 -8.64 -3.20
CA PHE A 253 11.77 -9.46 -3.53
C PHE A 253 12.13 -10.46 -2.44
#